data_AF-A0A7C5KRF5-F1
#
_entry.id   AF-A0A7C5KRF5-F1
#
_cell.length_a   1.000
_cell.length_b   1.000
_cell.length_c   1.000
_cell.angle_alpha   90.00
_cell.angle_beta   90.00
_cell.angle_gamma   90.00
#
_symmetry.space_group_name_H-M   'P 1'
#
loop_
_entity.id
_entity.type
_entity.pdbx_description
1 polymer ?
#
loop_
_entity_poly.entity_id
_entity_poly.type
_entity_poly.pdbx_seq_one_letter_code
_entity_poly.pdbx_strand_id
1 'polypeptide(L)'
;MKTIFLLLKDLVPSARIAILTYRDKSDAYVVRKTRLGVNLWEGLSFLSSVVAEGGGDFPEAVDQALTIANRLPWKRSSTKVILLVGDAPPHEYPGMAQALRIAKIFKDRGGSVHAMLSGNDPLAQEAFARITKAGNGMRTTLGDGDSLESFVNLFLRLALGPTGQRDIPKMLANWRKSHAPSRTNKRKRLQGFRLFTALKSPRPDPRVIETWAQNARKKDLRRLLPQLRRTRLSAEGKHALIYLVNSVLDRGGYSPLLIKHQRNPGEIFSKLKKRLEK
;
A
#
# COMPACT_ATOMS: atom_id res chain seq x y z
N MET A 1 1.92 0.70 7.37
CA MET A 1 2.19 0.79 5.90
C MET A 1 3.18 1.88 5.48
N LYS A 2 3.08 3.13 5.95
CA LYS A 2 4.09 4.18 5.67
C LYS A 2 5.53 3.72 5.91
N THR A 3 5.75 3.01 7.01
CA THR A 3 7.03 2.43 7.41
C THR A 3 7.70 1.69 6.26
N ILE A 4 6.97 0.88 5.50
CA ILE A 4 7.51 0.08 4.39
C ILE A 4 8.05 0.97 3.27
N PHE A 5 7.32 2.02 2.90
CA PHE A 5 7.75 2.94 1.85
C PHE A 5 8.99 3.75 2.24
N LEU A 6 9.02 4.26 3.46
CA LEU A 6 10.19 4.99 3.96
C LEU A 6 11.39 4.06 4.09
N LEU A 7 11.19 2.89 4.68
CA LEU A 7 12.22 1.91 4.85
C LEU A 7 12.78 1.44 3.50
N LEU A 8 11.93 1.07 2.53
CA LEU A 8 12.41 0.64 1.22
C LEU A 8 13.17 1.75 0.50
N LYS A 9 12.73 3.00 0.63
CA LYS A 9 13.45 4.14 0.07
C LYS A 9 14.82 4.33 0.72
N ASP A 10 14.92 4.12 2.02
CA ASP A 10 16.18 4.31 2.76
C ASP A 10 17.14 3.14 2.53
N LEU A 11 16.64 1.91 2.49
CA LEU A 11 17.45 0.69 2.37
C LEU A 11 17.80 0.36 0.91
N VAL A 12 16.88 0.61 -0.02
CA VAL A 12 17.05 0.33 -1.44
C VAL A 12 16.54 1.51 -2.27
N PRO A 13 17.29 2.63 -2.35
CA PRO A 13 16.83 3.86 -3.00
C PRO A 13 16.38 3.70 -4.46
N SER A 14 16.90 2.69 -5.15
CA SER A 14 16.57 2.36 -6.54
C SER A 14 15.35 1.43 -6.68
N ALA A 15 14.79 0.94 -5.57
CA ALA A 15 13.63 0.05 -5.58
C ALA A 15 12.41 0.74 -6.21
N ARG A 16 11.68 -0.04 -7.01
CA ARG A 16 10.42 0.39 -7.61
C ARG A 16 9.33 -0.56 -7.15
N ILE A 17 8.26 0.00 -6.60
CA ILE A 17 7.15 -0.76 -6.04
C ILE A 17 5.90 -0.46 -6.86
N ALA A 18 5.04 -1.46 -7.01
CA ALA A 18 3.64 -1.28 -7.38
C ALA A 18 2.81 -1.97 -6.30
N ILE A 19 1.62 -1.43 -6.00
CA ILE A 19 0.65 -2.10 -5.13
C ILE A 19 -0.53 -2.50 -5.99
N LEU A 20 -0.97 -3.74 -5.84
CA LEU A 20 -2.19 -4.25 -6.44
C LEU A 20 -3.11 -4.67 -5.30
N THR A 21 -4.40 -4.35 -5.43
CA THR A 21 -5.46 -5.00 -4.64
C THR A 21 -6.35 -5.77 -5.60
N TYR A 22 -6.83 -6.91 -5.14
CA TYR A 22 -7.77 -7.74 -5.88
C TYR A 22 -8.93 -8.12 -4.97
N ARG A 23 -10.05 -8.43 -5.60
CA ARG A 23 -11.29 -8.91 -4.98
C ARG A 23 -11.93 -9.95 -5.90
N ASP A 24 -13.10 -10.46 -5.54
CA ASP A 24 -13.84 -11.39 -6.37
C ASP A 24 -14.38 -10.74 -7.68
N LYS A 25 -14.82 -11.55 -8.64
CA LYS A 25 -15.36 -11.13 -9.94
C LYS A 25 -16.70 -10.41 -9.82
N SER A 26 -17.48 -10.72 -8.79
CA SER A 26 -18.78 -10.11 -8.49
C SER A 26 -18.64 -8.74 -7.81
N ASP A 27 -17.44 -8.39 -7.36
CA ASP A 27 -17.19 -7.17 -6.59
C ASP A 27 -17.11 -5.89 -7.43
N ALA A 28 -17.15 -4.75 -6.73
CA ALA A 28 -17.08 -3.41 -7.33
C ALA A 28 -15.83 -3.18 -8.23
N TYR A 29 -14.77 -3.97 -8.04
CA TYR A 29 -13.63 -4.06 -8.93
C TYR A 29 -12.90 -5.39 -8.74
N VAL A 30 -12.33 -5.94 -9.80
CA VAL A 30 -11.56 -7.19 -9.71
C VAL A 30 -10.10 -6.95 -9.34
N VAL A 31 -9.42 -6.01 -10.01
CA VAL A 31 -8.05 -5.61 -9.67
C VAL A 31 -7.87 -4.10 -9.82
N ARG A 32 -7.27 -3.47 -8.81
CA ARG A 32 -6.77 -2.09 -8.87
C ARG A 32 -5.27 -2.08 -8.65
N LYS A 33 -4.57 -1.14 -9.29
CA LYS A 33 -3.11 -1.06 -9.21
C LYS A 33 -2.58 0.36 -9.21
N THR A 34 -1.40 0.53 -8.64
CA THR A 34 -0.55 1.69 -8.89
C THR A 34 0.41 1.40 -10.05
N ARG A 35 1.13 2.43 -10.52
CA ARG A 35 2.24 2.25 -11.45
C ARG A 35 3.46 1.66 -10.74
N LEU A 36 4.32 0.95 -11.47
CA LEU A 36 5.62 0.51 -10.94
C LEU A 36 6.54 1.72 -10.75
N GLY A 37 7.11 1.86 -9.55
CA GLY A 37 7.81 3.08 -9.14
C GLY A 37 6.87 4.10 -8.51
N VAL A 38 5.78 3.63 -7.88
CA VAL A 38 4.90 4.44 -7.04
C VAL A 38 5.73 5.10 -5.94
N ASN A 39 5.48 6.38 -5.69
CA ASN A 39 6.12 7.10 -4.60
C ASN A 39 5.31 6.98 -3.30
N LEU A 40 5.84 7.56 -2.23
CA LEU A 40 5.25 7.47 -0.89
C LEU A 40 3.79 7.92 -0.87
N TRP A 41 3.48 9.11 -1.40
CA TRP A 41 2.14 9.67 -1.25
C TRP A 41 1.15 9.01 -2.18
N GLU A 42 1.53 8.73 -3.43
CA GLU A 42 0.68 7.97 -4.36
C GLU A 42 0.31 6.61 -3.74
N GLY A 43 1.29 5.88 -3.18
CA GLY A 43 1.06 4.60 -2.51
C GLY A 43 0.18 4.71 -1.26
N LEU A 44 0.45 5.67 -0.38
CA LEU A 44 -0.37 5.91 0.82
C LEU A 44 -1.80 6.33 0.50
N SER A 45 -1.98 7.18 -0.52
CA SER A 45 -3.31 7.60 -0.99
C SER A 45 -4.09 6.45 -1.62
N PHE A 46 -3.40 5.56 -2.34
CA PHE A 46 -4.01 4.37 -2.92
C PHE A 46 -4.51 3.44 -1.83
N LEU A 47 -3.65 3.11 -0.87
CA LEU A 47 -3.95 2.21 0.24
C LEU A 47 -5.05 2.74 1.16
N SER A 48 -5.04 4.04 1.47
CA SER A 48 -6.09 4.64 2.31
C SER A 48 -7.45 4.74 1.61
N SER A 49 -7.50 4.51 0.30
CA SER A 49 -8.72 4.42 -0.50
C SER A 49 -9.19 2.97 -0.72
N VAL A 50 -8.52 1.99 -0.13
CA VAL A 50 -8.95 0.58 -0.14
C VAL A 50 -9.81 0.36 1.09
N VAL A 51 -11.00 -0.18 0.89
CA VAL A 51 -11.87 -0.66 1.98
C VAL A 51 -11.82 -2.18 1.94
N ALA A 52 -11.63 -2.83 3.08
CA ALA A 52 -11.93 -4.25 3.22
C ALA A 52 -13.45 -4.37 3.36
N GLU A 53 -14.16 -4.51 2.24
CA GLU A 53 -15.53 -5.00 2.26
C GLU A 53 -15.42 -6.51 2.15
N GLY A 54 -16.13 -7.24 3.03
CA GLY A 54 -16.02 -8.68 3.13
C GLY A 54 -16.31 -9.34 1.78
N GLY A 55 -15.37 -10.16 1.31
CA GLY A 55 -15.61 -11.07 0.20
C GLY A 55 -16.67 -12.05 0.65
N GLY A 56 -17.90 -11.89 0.15
CA GLY A 56 -19.01 -12.80 0.44
C GLY A 56 -18.77 -14.19 -0.13
N ASP A 57 -17.94 -14.27 -1.17
CA ASP A 57 -17.59 -15.50 -1.87
C ASP A 57 -16.11 -15.82 -1.67
N PHE A 58 -15.85 -17.00 -1.13
CA PHE A 58 -14.54 -17.63 -1.01
C PHE A 58 -14.37 -18.52 -2.25
N PRO A 59 -13.84 -18.05 -3.40
CA PRO A 59 -12.43 -17.71 -3.65
C PRO A 59 -12.16 -16.32 -4.27
N GLU A 60 -10.88 -15.93 -4.41
CA GLU A 60 -10.45 -14.59 -4.85
C GLU A 60 -9.78 -14.54 -6.24
N ALA A 61 -9.71 -13.36 -6.88
CA ALA A 61 -9.11 -13.18 -8.22
C ALA A 61 -7.56 -13.09 -8.25
N VAL A 62 -6.89 -14.00 -7.53
CA VAL A 62 -5.41 -14.07 -7.41
C VAL A 62 -4.73 -14.20 -8.78
N ASP A 63 -5.31 -14.99 -9.68
CA ASP A 63 -4.79 -15.23 -11.03
C ASP A 63 -4.75 -13.94 -11.88
N GLN A 64 -5.76 -13.09 -11.75
CA GLN A 64 -5.83 -11.81 -12.44
C GLN A 64 -4.81 -10.82 -11.87
N ALA A 65 -4.64 -10.79 -10.54
CA ALA A 65 -3.63 -9.98 -9.89
C ALA A 65 -2.22 -10.36 -10.35
N LEU A 66 -1.90 -11.66 -10.39
CA LEU A 66 -0.62 -12.17 -10.89
C LEU A 66 -0.43 -11.84 -12.38
N THR A 67 -1.47 -12.00 -13.19
CA THR A 67 -1.43 -11.68 -14.62
C THR A 67 -1.07 -10.20 -14.85
N ILE A 68 -1.70 -9.30 -14.10
CA ILE A 68 -1.44 -7.87 -14.18
C ILE A 68 -0.04 -7.52 -13.65
N ALA A 69 0.38 -8.12 -12.53
CA ALA A 69 1.71 -7.93 -11.96
C ALA A 69 2.83 -8.35 -12.95
N ASN A 70 2.65 -9.48 -13.64
CA ASN A 70 3.59 -9.98 -14.65
C ASN A 70 3.71 -9.05 -15.88
N ARG A 71 2.69 -8.22 -16.15
CA ARG A 71 2.68 -7.25 -17.27
C ARG A 71 3.23 -5.87 -16.90
N LEU A 72 3.64 -5.65 -15.65
CA LEU A 72 4.30 -4.39 -15.26
C LEU A 72 5.65 -4.21 -15.99
N PRO A 73 6.14 -2.97 -16.16
CA PRO A 73 7.38 -2.67 -16.88
C PRO A 73 8.63 -2.99 -16.04
N TRP A 74 8.86 -4.28 -15.78
CA TRP A 74 10.03 -4.79 -15.08
C TRP A 74 11.32 -4.51 -15.86
N LYS A 75 12.38 -4.08 -15.16
CA LYS A 75 13.71 -3.90 -15.78
C LYS A 75 14.35 -5.27 -15.93
N ARG A 76 15.00 -5.54 -17.08
CA ARG A 76 15.68 -6.84 -17.30
C ARG A 76 16.71 -7.13 -16.21
N SER A 77 17.55 -6.16 -15.88
CA SER A 77 18.64 -6.25 -14.90
C SER A 77 18.23 -6.10 -13.43
N SER A 78 16.96 -5.94 -13.10
CA SER A 78 16.53 -5.85 -11.69
C SER A 78 16.21 -7.23 -11.13
N THR A 79 16.47 -7.41 -9.83
CA THR A 79 15.78 -8.40 -9.01
C THR A 79 14.28 -8.11 -9.03
N LYS A 80 13.46 -9.10 -9.39
CA LYS A 80 12.00 -8.94 -9.54
C LYS A 80 11.30 -9.83 -8.54
N VAL A 81 10.44 -9.24 -7.73
CA VAL A 81 9.73 -9.93 -6.66
C VAL A 81 8.26 -9.59 -6.77
N ILE A 82 7.41 -10.60 -6.81
CA ILE A 82 5.99 -10.50 -6.50
C ILE A 82 5.81 -11.06 -5.10
N LEU A 83 5.18 -10.29 -4.22
CA LEU A 83 4.73 -10.75 -2.92
C LEU A 83 3.19 -10.77 -2.93
N LEU A 84 2.63 -11.98 -2.89
CA LEU A 84 1.21 -12.21 -2.71
C LEU A 84 0.86 -12.13 -1.23
N VAL A 85 -0.20 -11.41 -0.86
CA VAL A 85 -0.67 -11.30 0.52
C VAL A 85 -2.18 -11.54 0.52
N GLY A 86 -2.65 -12.51 1.30
CA GLY A 86 -4.07 -12.85 1.39
C GLY A 86 -4.33 -14.15 2.15
N ASP A 87 -5.60 -14.46 2.37
CA ASP A 87 -6.12 -15.57 3.17
C ASP A 87 -7.05 -16.51 2.39
N ALA A 88 -7.34 -16.21 1.12
CA ALA A 88 -8.21 -17.00 0.25
C ALA A 88 -7.46 -17.56 -0.98
N PRO A 89 -7.83 -18.77 -1.46
CA PRO A 89 -7.27 -19.35 -2.67
C PRO A 89 -7.75 -18.61 -3.94
N PRO A 90 -7.06 -18.78 -5.09
CA PRO A 90 -7.63 -18.43 -6.38
C PRO A 90 -8.91 -19.22 -6.65
N HIS A 91 -9.77 -18.69 -7.52
CA HIS A 91 -10.79 -19.49 -8.22
C HIS A 91 -10.19 -20.76 -8.82
N GLU A 92 -10.92 -21.88 -8.79
CA GLU A 92 -10.41 -23.19 -9.23
C GLU A 92 -10.05 -23.23 -10.72
N TYR A 93 -10.93 -23.71 -11.60
CA TYR A 93 -10.70 -23.69 -13.04
C TYR A 93 -11.39 -22.48 -13.68
N PRO A 94 -10.69 -21.63 -14.46
CA PRO A 94 -9.28 -21.75 -14.84
C PRO A 94 -8.28 -21.03 -13.92
N GLY A 95 -8.72 -20.42 -12.82
CA GLY A 95 -7.93 -19.49 -11.99
C GLY A 95 -6.64 -20.08 -11.44
N MET A 96 -6.69 -21.24 -10.78
CA MET A 96 -5.51 -21.89 -10.21
C MET A 96 -4.50 -22.29 -11.30
N ALA A 97 -4.97 -22.89 -12.40
CA ALA A 97 -4.11 -23.25 -13.53
C ALA A 97 -3.42 -22.01 -14.13
N GLN A 98 -4.13 -20.88 -14.21
CA GLN A 98 -3.58 -19.62 -14.67
C GLN A 98 -2.57 -19.02 -13.69
N ALA A 99 -2.86 -19.02 -12.39
CA ALA A 99 -1.94 -18.54 -11.35
C ALA A 99 -0.60 -19.29 -11.40
N LEU A 100 -0.62 -20.62 -11.49
CA LEU A 100 0.59 -21.45 -11.63
C LEU A 100 1.38 -21.13 -12.90
N ARG A 101 0.70 -21.03 -14.04
CA ARG A 101 1.32 -20.68 -15.32
C ARG A 101 1.99 -19.32 -15.27
N ILE A 102 1.33 -18.31 -14.71
CA ILE A 102 1.88 -16.95 -14.61
C ILE A 102 3.06 -16.91 -13.64
N ALA A 103 2.99 -17.61 -12.50
CA ALA A 103 4.11 -17.71 -11.58
C ALA A 103 5.35 -18.32 -12.24
N LYS A 104 5.16 -19.39 -13.02
CA LYS A 104 6.23 -20.01 -13.81
C LYS A 104 6.82 -19.03 -14.85
N ILE A 105 5.98 -18.32 -15.61
CA ILE A 105 6.44 -17.31 -16.58
C ILE A 105 7.25 -16.20 -15.89
N PHE A 106 6.84 -15.77 -14.70
CA PHE A 106 7.55 -14.74 -13.95
C PHE A 106 8.92 -15.24 -13.47
N LYS A 107 8.98 -16.49 -13.00
CA LYS A 107 10.23 -17.20 -12.68
C LYS A 107 11.16 -17.25 -13.88
N ASP A 108 10.67 -17.69 -15.04
CA ASP A 108 11.46 -17.87 -16.26
C ASP A 108 12.04 -16.54 -16.78
N ARG A 109 11.48 -15.39 -16.34
CA ARG A 109 11.99 -14.02 -16.59
C ARG A 109 12.94 -13.51 -15.50
N GLY A 110 13.45 -14.38 -14.65
CA GLY A 110 14.35 -14.07 -13.55
C GLY A 110 13.68 -13.35 -12.39
N GLY A 111 12.39 -13.62 -12.15
CA GLY A 111 11.65 -13.12 -10.98
C GLY A 111 11.35 -14.23 -9.97
N SER A 112 10.78 -13.85 -8.83
CA SER A 112 10.26 -14.79 -7.83
C SER A 112 8.86 -14.40 -7.35
N VAL A 113 8.02 -15.39 -7.05
CA VAL A 113 6.69 -15.18 -6.46
C VAL A 113 6.68 -15.76 -5.05
N HIS A 114 6.64 -14.87 -4.06
CA HIS A 114 6.52 -15.20 -2.64
C HIS A 114 5.09 -14.99 -2.18
N ALA A 115 4.73 -15.60 -1.05
CA ALA A 115 3.42 -15.42 -0.45
C ALA A 115 3.50 -15.19 1.07
N MET A 116 2.56 -14.40 1.57
CA MET A 116 2.35 -14.13 2.97
C MET A 116 0.88 -14.33 3.29
N LEU A 117 0.56 -15.39 4.02
CA LEU A 117 -0.81 -15.75 4.34
C LEU A 117 -1.29 -14.97 5.56
N SER A 118 -2.50 -14.43 5.52
CA SER A 118 -3.12 -13.70 6.65
C SER A 118 -4.21 -14.49 7.37
N GLY A 119 -4.16 -15.83 7.29
CA GLY A 119 -5.13 -16.72 7.90
C GLY A 119 -4.68 -18.18 7.79
N ASN A 120 -5.49 -19.08 8.35
CA ASN A 120 -5.15 -20.51 8.48
C ASN A 120 -5.93 -21.42 7.53
N ASP A 121 -6.64 -20.87 6.53
CA ASP A 121 -7.43 -21.67 5.60
C ASP A 121 -6.56 -22.72 4.84
N PRO A 122 -6.91 -24.02 4.89
CA PRO A 122 -6.13 -25.07 4.24
C PRO A 122 -6.04 -24.96 2.72
N LEU A 123 -7.10 -24.49 2.04
CA LEU A 123 -7.13 -24.38 0.59
C LEU A 123 -6.24 -23.22 0.12
N ALA A 124 -6.24 -22.10 0.83
CA ALA A 124 -5.33 -20.98 0.61
C ALA A 124 -3.88 -21.40 0.86
N GLN A 125 -3.61 -22.13 1.94
CA GLN A 125 -2.27 -22.66 2.25
C GLN A 125 -1.73 -23.55 1.13
N GLU A 126 -2.53 -24.51 0.65
CA GLU A 126 -2.14 -25.41 -0.42
C GLU A 126 -1.97 -24.66 -1.75
N ALA A 127 -2.92 -23.80 -2.10
CA ALA A 127 -2.83 -23.01 -3.33
C ALA A 127 -1.59 -22.12 -3.35
N PHE A 128 -1.30 -21.40 -2.27
CA PHE A 128 -0.14 -20.51 -2.20
C PHE A 128 1.18 -21.30 -2.13
N ALA A 129 1.19 -22.49 -1.53
CA ALA A 129 2.34 -23.40 -1.61
C ALA A 129 2.65 -23.79 -3.06
N ARG A 130 1.63 -24.17 -3.83
CA ARG A 130 1.79 -24.51 -5.25
C ARG A 130 2.24 -23.32 -6.10
N ILE A 131 1.66 -22.13 -5.87
CA ILE A 131 2.01 -20.88 -6.59
C ILE A 131 3.47 -20.49 -6.31
N THR A 132 3.88 -20.47 -5.04
CA THR A 132 5.26 -20.10 -4.66
C THR A 132 6.28 -21.12 -5.17
N LYS A 133 5.97 -22.42 -5.14
CA LYS A 133 6.79 -23.47 -5.75
C LYS A 133 6.97 -23.24 -7.27
N ALA A 134 5.88 -22.94 -7.99
CA ALA A 134 5.95 -22.62 -9.42
C ALA A 134 6.75 -21.35 -9.72
N GLY A 135 6.68 -20.36 -8.83
CA GLY A 135 7.36 -19.07 -8.93
C GLY A 135 8.75 -19.01 -8.29
N ASN A 136 9.36 -20.14 -7.90
CA ASN A 136 10.66 -20.19 -7.20
C ASN A 136 10.75 -19.25 -5.97
N GLY A 137 9.66 -19.19 -5.20
CA GLY A 137 9.60 -18.36 -4.01
C GLY A 137 9.31 -19.15 -2.75
N MET A 138 9.05 -18.39 -1.69
CA MET A 138 8.79 -18.90 -0.35
C MET A 138 7.43 -18.38 0.12
N ARG A 139 6.80 -19.14 1.02
CA ARG A 139 5.62 -18.69 1.74
C ARG A 139 5.91 -18.54 3.23
N THR A 140 5.19 -17.64 3.87
CA THR A 140 5.14 -17.49 5.32
C THR A 140 3.70 -17.21 5.73
N THR A 141 3.37 -17.43 7.00
CA THR A 141 2.08 -17.04 7.57
C THR A 141 2.30 -15.84 8.50
N LEU A 142 1.36 -14.91 8.50
CA LEU A 142 1.22 -13.89 9.53
C LEU A 142 0.42 -14.51 10.67
N GLY A 143 1.01 -14.58 11.86
CA GLY A 143 0.32 -15.06 13.05
C GLY A 143 -0.76 -14.08 13.51
N ASP A 144 -1.73 -14.59 14.27
CA ASP A 144 -2.74 -13.74 14.91
C ASP A 144 -2.07 -12.75 15.87
N GLY A 145 -2.38 -11.47 15.72
CA GLY A 145 -1.75 -10.40 16.51
C GLY A 145 -0.34 -10.02 16.06
N ASP A 146 0.12 -10.49 14.89
CA ASP A 146 1.42 -10.09 14.36
C ASP A 146 1.56 -8.57 14.25
N SER A 147 2.61 -8.05 14.88
CA SER A 147 2.89 -6.63 14.83
C SER A 147 3.21 -6.17 13.41
N LEU A 148 3.02 -4.88 13.13
CA LEU A 148 3.53 -4.25 11.89
C LEU A 148 5.03 -4.54 11.68
N GLU A 149 5.78 -4.75 12.76
CA GLU A 149 7.20 -5.09 12.69
C GLU A 149 7.43 -6.51 12.17
N SER A 150 6.61 -7.48 12.59
CA SER A 150 6.61 -8.85 12.06
C SER A 150 6.39 -8.82 10.55
N PHE A 151 5.36 -8.09 10.11
CA PHE A 151 5.06 -7.91 8.69
C PHE A 151 6.25 -7.31 7.93
N VAL A 152 6.83 -6.21 8.43
CA VAL A 152 7.96 -5.53 7.78
C VAL A 152 9.18 -6.44 7.69
N ASN A 153 9.51 -7.16 8.76
CA ASN A 153 10.63 -8.10 8.78
C ASN A 153 10.42 -9.24 7.77
N LEU A 154 9.24 -9.87 7.76
CA LEU A 154 8.91 -10.93 6.81
C LEU A 154 8.92 -10.41 5.36
N PHE A 155 8.33 -9.24 5.13
CA PHE A 155 8.33 -8.57 3.83
C PHE A 155 9.77 -8.39 3.31
N LEU A 156 10.68 -7.87 4.14
CA LEU A 156 12.07 -7.64 3.73
C LEU A 156 12.83 -8.94 3.50
N ARG A 157 12.58 -9.97 4.31
CA ARG A 157 13.22 -11.29 4.13
C ARG A 157 12.86 -11.92 2.79
N LEU A 158 11.60 -11.77 2.38
CA LEU A 158 11.10 -12.26 1.09
C LEU A 158 11.58 -11.38 -0.07
N ALA A 159 11.57 -10.05 0.11
CA ALA A 159 11.93 -9.11 -0.95
C ALA A 159 13.45 -9.02 -1.24
N LEU A 160 14.29 -9.14 -0.21
CA LEU A 160 15.75 -9.02 -0.33
C LEU A 160 16.46 -10.37 -0.50
N GLY A 161 15.73 -11.48 -0.28
CA GLY A 161 16.29 -12.83 -0.35
C GLY A 161 17.35 -13.11 0.74
N PRO A 162 17.92 -14.33 0.76
CA PRO A 162 18.78 -14.81 1.84
C PRO A 162 20.00 -13.92 2.13
N THR A 163 20.60 -13.37 1.08
CA THR A 163 21.80 -12.52 1.18
C THR A 163 21.55 -11.23 1.94
N GLY A 164 20.35 -10.64 1.81
CA GLY A 164 19.98 -9.43 2.54
C GLY A 164 19.53 -9.69 3.98
N GLN A 165 19.22 -10.93 4.36
CA GLN A 165 18.60 -11.24 5.65
C GLN A 165 19.50 -10.97 6.85
N ARG A 166 20.82 -11.12 6.69
CA ARG A 166 21.80 -10.94 7.78
C ARG A 166 21.81 -9.51 8.33
N ASP A 167 21.57 -8.53 7.46
CA ASP A 167 21.67 -7.11 7.83
C ASP A 167 20.33 -6.49 8.25
N ILE A 168 19.19 -7.14 7.95
CA ILE A 168 17.85 -6.63 8.26
C ILE A 168 17.70 -6.21 9.73
N PRO A 169 18.09 -7.03 10.74
CA PRO A 169 17.90 -6.63 12.14
C PRO A 169 18.65 -5.35 12.50
N LYS A 170 19.91 -5.23 12.06
CA LYS A 170 20.76 -4.05 12.30
C LYS A 170 20.22 -2.82 11.57
N MET A 171 19.80 -2.99 10.32
CA MET A 171 19.18 -1.95 9.50
C MET A 171 17.89 -1.42 10.14
N LEU A 172 17.01 -2.32 10.60
CA LEU A 172 15.77 -1.96 11.31
C LEU A 172 16.06 -1.21 12.60
N ALA A 173 17.04 -1.66 13.39
CA ALA A 173 17.43 -0.97 14.63
C ALA A 173 17.94 0.46 14.36
N ASN A 174 18.77 0.65 13.34
CA ASN A 174 19.27 1.97 12.95
C ASN A 174 18.14 2.86 12.42
N TRP A 175 17.30 2.32 11.53
CA TRP A 175 16.16 3.05 10.98
C TRP A 175 15.21 3.53 12.08
N ARG A 176 14.91 2.67 13.08
CA ARG A 176 14.11 3.03 14.26
C ARG A 176 14.73 4.18 15.04
N LYS A 177 16.04 4.19 15.28
CA LYS A 177 16.72 5.30 15.97
C LYS A 177 16.56 6.62 15.20
N SER A 178 16.74 6.59 13.88
CA SER A 178 16.61 7.78 13.02
C SER A 178 15.17 8.27 12.83
N HIS A 179 14.18 7.39 13.02
CA HIS A 179 12.76 7.66 12.80
C HIS A 179 11.91 7.60 14.08
N ALA A 180 12.55 7.53 15.25
CA ALA A 180 11.86 7.45 16.53
C ALA A 180 10.91 8.66 16.69
N PRO A 181 9.65 8.44 17.07
CA PRO A 181 8.74 9.54 17.34
C PRO A 181 9.29 10.40 18.48
N SER A 182 9.35 11.71 18.25
CA SER A 182 9.64 12.71 19.28
C SER A 182 8.66 12.54 20.46
N ARG A 183 9.14 12.15 21.65
CA ARG A 183 8.36 11.93 22.91
C ARG A 183 7.64 13.17 23.47
N THR A 184 7.47 14.22 22.68
CA THR A 184 6.72 15.41 23.08
C THR A 184 5.22 15.18 22.89
N ASN A 185 4.55 14.73 23.94
CA ASN A 185 3.12 14.41 24.00
C ASN A 185 2.19 15.63 24.09
N LYS A 186 2.68 16.85 23.81
CA LYS A 186 1.81 18.04 23.71
C LYS A 186 1.15 18.04 22.35
N ARG A 187 -0.19 18.16 22.29
CA ARG A 187 -0.95 18.40 21.04
C ARG A 187 -0.24 19.51 20.26
N LYS A 188 0.51 19.14 19.22
CA LYS A 188 1.20 20.13 18.39
C LYS A 188 0.12 20.96 17.72
N ARG A 189 0.18 22.28 17.92
CA ARG A 189 -0.79 23.22 17.32
C ARG A 189 -0.81 22.98 15.81
N LEU A 190 -1.98 22.68 15.25
CA LEU A 190 -2.14 22.50 13.82
C LEU A 190 -1.92 23.85 13.12
N GLN A 191 -0.80 23.96 12.40
CA GLN A 191 -0.44 25.18 11.69
C GLN A 191 -0.83 25.05 10.22
N GLY A 192 -1.94 25.68 9.82
CA GLY A 192 -2.48 25.62 8.45
C GLY A 192 -1.45 26.00 7.40
N PHE A 193 -0.69 27.08 7.62
CA PHE A 193 0.38 27.52 6.72
C PHE A 193 1.43 26.43 6.43
N ARG A 194 1.82 25.63 7.44
CA ARG A 194 2.76 24.52 7.26
C ARG A 194 2.16 23.41 6.40
N LEU A 195 0.87 23.11 6.59
CA LEU A 195 0.15 22.16 5.75
C LEU A 195 0.14 22.63 4.29
N PHE A 196 -0.26 23.87 4.01
CA PHE A 196 -0.28 24.41 2.65
C PHE A 196 1.11 24.40 2.01
N THR A 197 2.16 24.74 2.78
CA THR A 197 3.54 24.68 2.30
C THR A 197 3.95 23.24 1.95
N ALA A 198 3.62 22.26 2.79
CA ALA A 198 3.87 20.86 2.51
C ALA A 198 3.11 20.37 1.27
N LEU A 199 1.85 20.73 1.10
CA LEU A 199 1.03 20.29 -0.04
C LEU A 199 1.41 20.97 -1.38
N LYS A 200 2.08 22.12 -1.35
CA LYS A 200 2.66 22.76 -2.55
C LYS A 200 3.99 22.12 -2.97
N SER A 201 4.71 21.51 -2.02
CA SER A 201 6.02 20.90 -2.28
C SER A 201 5.91 19.69 -3.22
N PRO A 202 6.85 19.49 -4.16
CA PRO A 202 6.95 18.24 -4.93
C PRO A 202 7.33 17.03 -4.05
N ARG A 203 7.76 17.26 -2.80
CA ARG A 203 8.01 16.24 -1.78
C ARG A 203 7.38 16.70 -0.46
N PRO A 204 6.06 16.51 -0.26
CA PRO A 204 5.39 16.90 0.98
C PRO A 204 6.05 16.27 2.19
N ASP A 205 6.34 17.08 3.23
CA ASP A 205 6.99 16.62 4.46
C ASP A 205 6.07 15.64 5.21
N PRO A 206 6.45 14.36 5.34
CA PRO A 206 5.65 13.38 6.04
C PRO A 206 5.34 13.75 7.49
N ARG A 207 6.23 14.48 8.18
CA ARG A 207 6.00 14.87 9.57
C ARG A 207 4.83 15.83 9.70
N VAL A 208 4.70 16.78 8.76
CA VAL A 208 3.59 17.73 8.74
C VAL A 208 2.28 17.02 8.42
N ILE A 209 2.27 16.19 7.37
CA ILE A 209 1.05 15.49 6.95
C ILE A 209 0.56 14.53 8.03
N GLU A 210 1.45 13.75 8.66
CA GLU A 210 1.08 12.86 9.78
C GLU A 210 0.55 13.62 10.99
N THR A 211 1.19 14.74 11.35
CA THR A 211 0.73 15.55 12.48
C THR A 211 -0.72 15.96 12.25
N TRP A 212 -1.08 16.35 11.03
CA TRP A 212 -2.46 16.63 10.67
C TRP A 212 -3.32 15.38 10.63
N ALA A 213 -2.89 14.32 9.96
CA ALA A 213 -3.62 13.06 9.84
C ALA A 213 -3.98 12.44 11.20
N GLN A 214 -3.16 12.66 12.24
CA GLN A 214 -3.35 12.16 13.60
C GLN A 214 -4.09 13.11 14.55
N ASN A 215 -4.16 14.41 14.27
CA ASN A 215 -4.71 15.38 15.23
C ASN A 215 -5.90 16.18 14.68
N ALA A 216 -6.03 16.31 13.36
CA ALA A 216 -7.12 17.05 12.76
C ALA A 216 -8.46 16.30 12.91
N ARG A 217 -9.54 17.06 13.01
CA ARG A 217 -10.91 16.58 12.90
C ARG A 217 -11.50 17.06 11.57
N LYS A 218 -12.62 16.46 11.17
CA LYS A 218 -13.40 16.84 9.98
C LYS A 218 -13.69 18.35 9.90
N LYS A 219 -14.04 18.98 11.04
CA LYS A 219 -14.28 20.44 11.12
C LYS A 219 -13.06 21.29 10.77
N ASP A 220 -11.86 20.81 11.10
CA ASP A 220 -10.61 21.53 10.84
C ASP A 220 -10.33 21.52 9.33
N LEU A 221 -10.53 20.37 8.68
CA LEU A 221 -10.42 20.24 7.22
C LEU A 221 -11.49 21.07 6.49
N ARG A 222 -12.72 21.10 7.00
CA ARG A 222 -13.82 21.91 6.45
C ARG A 222 -13.49 23.41 6.49
N ARG A 223 -12.83 23.89 7.55
CA ARG A 223 -12.39 25.30 7.66
C ARG A 223 -11.33 25.67 6.62
N LEU A 224 -10.47 24.71 6.24
CA LEU A 224 -9.40 24.94 5.27
C LEU A 224 -9.82 24.75 3.81
N LEU A 225 -10.98 24.16 3.55
CA LEU A 225 -11.49 23.82 2.22
C LEU A 225 -11.45 25.00 1.20
N PRO A 226 -11.88 26.23 1.56
CA PRO A 226 -11.81 27.37 0.63
C PRO A 226 -10.38 27.71 0.22
N GLN A 227 -9.43 27.66 1.16
CA GLN A 227 -8.02 27.93 0.92
C GLN A 227 -7.36 26.80 0.12
N LEU A 228 -7.68 25.55 0.42
CA LEU A 228 -7.19 24.38 -0.30
C LEU A 228 -7.62 24.40 -1.78
N ARG A 229 -8.86 24.80 -2.08
CA ARG A 229 -9.36 24.94 -3.46
C ARG A 229 -8.59 25.96 -4.29
N ARG A 230 -8.10 27.03 -3.65
CA ARG A 230 -7.30 28.08 -4.29
C ARG A 230 -5.81 27.74 -4.33
N THR A 231 -5.37 26.71 -3.63
CA THR A 231 -3.95 26.34 -3.55
C THR A 231 -3.58 25.46 -4.74
N ARG A 232 -2.53 25.86 -5.48
CA ARG A 232 -1.94 25.01 -6.53
C ARG A 232 -1.12 23.89 -5.89
N LEU A 233 -1.76 22.74 -5.67
CA LEU A 233 -1.10 21.55 -5.12
C LEU A 233 -0.18 20.90 -6.14
N SER A 234 0.96 20.37 -5.68
CA SER A 234 1.80 19.49 -6.50
C SER A 234 1.10 18.15 -6.76
N ALA A 235 1.63 17.31 -7.66
CA ALA A 235 1.11 15.95 -7.85
C ALA A 235 1.12 15.16 -6.53
N GLU A 236 2.26 15.14 -5.84
CA GLU A 236 2.41 14.50 -4.52
C GLU A 236 1.53 15.14 -3.44
N GLY A 237 1.36 16.46 -3.49
CA GLY A 237 0.49 17.19 -2.58
C GLY A 237 -0.97 16.76 -2.68
N LYS A 238 -1.45 16.44 -3.89
CA LYS A 238 -2.81 15.89 -4.07
C LYS A 238 -2.94 14.53 -3.39
N HIS A 239 -1.96 13.64 -3.58
CA HIS A 239 -1.97 12.33 -2.92
C HIS A 239 -1.85 12.45 -1.40
N ALA A 240 -0.99 13.34 -0.90
CA ALA A 240 -0.84 13.61 0.52
C ALA A 240 -2.14 14.14 1.15
N LEU A 241 -2.87 15.02 0.45
CA LEU A 241 -4.17 15.51 0.89
C LEU A 241 -5.21 14.39 0.94
N ILE A 242 -5.27 13.53 -0.08
CA ILE A 242 -6.18 12.37 -0.10
C ILE A 242 -5.89 11.45 1.08
N TYR A 243 -4.62 11.11 1.28
CA TYR A 243 -4.18 10.30 2.42
C TYR A 243 -4.64 10.92 3.75
N LEU A 244 -4.31 12.19 3.98
CA LEU A 244 -4.66 12.92 5.20
C LEU A 244 -6.17 12.93 5.46
N VAL A 245 -6.98 13.15 4.42
CA VAL A 245 -8.44 13.18 4.57
C VAL A 245 -8.97 11.79 4.89
N ASN A 246 -8.50 10.76 4.20
CA ASN A 246 -8.90 9.39 4.49
C ASN A 246 -8.50 8.97 5.91
N SER A 247 -7.32 9.36 6.40
CA SER A 247 -6.92 9.12 7.79
C SER A 247 -7.78 9.85 8.83
N VAL A 248 -8.35 11.00 8.48
CA VAL A 248 -9.28 11.73 9.36
C VAL A 248 -10.69 11.11 9.31
N LEU A 249 -11.12 10.61 8.16
CA LEU A 249 -12.40 9.91 8.00
C LEU A 249 -12.39 8.57 8.72
N ASP A 250 -11.35 7.76 8.52
CA ASP A 250 -11.18 6.43 9.11
C ASP A 250 -11.23 6.48 10.64
N ARG A 251 -10.46 7.39 11.26
CA ARG A 251 -10.51 7.62 12.72
C ARG A 251 -11.86 8.11 13.23
N GLY A 252 -12.71 8.64 12.35
CA GLY A 252 -14.08 9.03 12.66
C GLY A 252 -15.12 7.94 12.35
N GLY A 253 -14.70 6.75 11.90
CA GLY A 253 -15.60 5.67 11.49
C GLY A 253 -16.31 5.90 10.15
N TYR A 254 -15.77 6.79 9.30
CA TYR A 254 -16.38 7.12 7.99
C TYR A 254 -15.69 6.39 6.84
N SER A 255 -16.45 5.99 5.83
CA SER A 255 -15.89 5.41 4.61
C SER A 255 -14.93 6.38 3.90
N PRO A 256 -13.83 5.88 3.32
CA PRO A 256 -12.81 6.73 2.70
C PRO A 256 -13.28 7.39 1.40
N LEU A 257 -12.51 8.37 0.95
CA LEU A 257 -12.63 8.94 -0.39
C LEU A 257 -12.16 7.93 -1.43
N LEU A 258 -13.10 7.46 -2.25
CA LEU A 258 -12.82 6.65 -3.43
C LEU A 258 -12.53 7.55 -4.64
N ILE A 259 -11.29 7.51 -5.12
CA ILE A 259 -10.88 8.26 -6.31
C ILE A 259 -10.48 7.25 -7.39
N LYS A 260 -11.40 7.03 -8.34
CA LYS A 260 -11.24 6.08 -9.45
C LYS A 260 -10.12 6.50 -10.41
N HIS A 261 -9.97 7.81 -10.65
CA HIS A 261 -8.88 8.37 -11.46
C HIS A 261 -8.34 9.65 -10.82
N GLN A 262 -7.13 9.60 -10.24
CA GLN A 262 -6.50 10.71 -9.52
C GLN A 262 -6.06 11.89 -10.45
N ARG A 263 -6.55 11.96 -11.69
CA ARG A 263 -6.09 12.91 -12.71
C ARG A 263 -6.89 14.22 -12.77
N ASN A 264 -8.13 14.29 -12.27
CA ASN A 264 -8.93 15.52 -12.31
C ASN A 264 -8.97 16.25 -10.94
N PRO A 265 -8.29 17.40 -10.77
CA PRO A 265 -8.25 18.14 -9.51
C PRO A 265 -9.64 18.64 -9.04
N GLY A 266 -10.54 18.97 -9.98
CA GLY A 266 -11.88 19.45 -9.65
C GLY A 266 -12.74 18.36 -8.98
N GLU A 267 -12.57 17.12 -9.41
CA GLU A 267 -13.27 15.96 -8.85
C GLU A 267 -12.86 15.70 -7.39
N ILE A 268 -11.57 15.86 -7.08
CA ILE A 268 -11.02 15.66 -5.72
C ILE A 268 -11.72 16.61 -4.74
N PHE A 269 -11.78 17.91 -5.05
CA PHE A 269 -12.37 18.90 -4.15
C PHE A 269 -13.88 18.78 -4.03
N SER A 270 -14.58 18.41 -5.11
CA SER A 270 -16.01 18.14 -5.08
C SER A 270 -16.34 16.97 -4.14
N LYS A 271 -15.63 15.84 -4.30
CA LYS A 271 -15.78 14.66 -3.44
C LYS A 271 -15.41 14.95 -1.99
N LEU A 272 -14.32 15.69 -1.77
CA LEU A 272 -13.84 16.09 -0.46
C LEU A 272 -14.86 17.00 0.26
N LYS A 273 -15.44 17.99 -0.43
CA LYS A 273 -16.50 18.84 0.12
C LYS A 273 -17.69 17.98 0.57
N LYS A 274 -18.24 17.15 -0.33
CA LYS A 274 -19.39 16.28 -0.05
C LYS A 274 -19.17 15.38 1.18
N ARG A 275 -17.95 14.89 1.38
CA ARG A 275 -17.60 13.97 2.48
C ARG A 275 -17.26 14.68 3.79
N LEU A 276 -16.77 15.91 3.74
CA LEU A 276 -16.54 16.71 4.94
C LEU A 276 -17.82 17.42 5.42
N GLU A 277 -18.89 17.41 4.62
CA GLU A 277 -20.21 17.96 4.99
C GLU A 277 -21.19 16.91 5.51
N LYS A 278 -21.17 15.66 4.99
CA LYS A 278 -21.92 14.51 5.52
C LYS A 278 -21.26 13.93 6.74
#